data_AF-A0A3L7ST44-F1
#
_entry.id   AF-A0A3L7ST44-F1
#
_cell.length_a   1.000
_cell.length_b   1.000
_cell.length_c   1.000
_cell.angle_alpha   90.00
_cell.angle_beta   90.00
_cell.angle_gamma   90.00
#
_symmetry.space_group_name_H-M   'P 1'
#
loop_
_entity.id
_entity.type
_entity.pdbx_description
1 polymer ?
#
loop_
_entity_poly.entity_id
_entity_poly.type
_entity_poly.pdbx_seq_one_letter_code
_entity_poly.pdbx_strand_id
1 'polypeptide(L)'
;MLLYSSADVFSWESLVRKSAAESELEPEEQERLIASQMEHLLSMRRYAQAARCRHAALSEYFGQSYPAAACGACDVCLGETDSLPDATVTAQKILSCVARVQERFGVRHVCEVLRGAKTDAVLRHRHDGLSTFGLLAAVDQRTAENLVHQLLDQELLARTAGDRPVVTLNERSWEVLRGTREVVLVEPRAGKAKASKADTDDWQGVDRDLFEQLRRWRRRIAEARGKPAWTILDDKALRTIARERPDSPAALLRCKGIGEKRLADFGAELLNLVSGKADT
;
A
#
# COMPACT_ATOMS: atom_id res chain seq x y z
N MET A 1 4.23 2.78 -7.44
CA MET A 1 3.27 2.23 -6.46
C MET A 1 4.01 2.13 -5.13
N LEU A 2 3.59 2.90 -4.12
CA LEU A 2 4.13 2.81 -2.76
C LEU A 2 3.30 1.79 -1.98
N LEU A 3 3.94 0.74 -1.46
CA LEU A 3 3.31 -0.14 -0.48
C LEU A 3 3.62 0.43 0.89
N TYR A 4 2.58 0.80 1.64
CA TYR A 4 2.71 1.41 2.94
C TYR A 4 1.94 0.61 3.97
N SER A 5 2.61 0.31 5.08
CA SER A 5 1.96 -0.03 6.33
C SER A 5 2.52 0.86 7.43
N SER A 6 1.68 1.23 8.38
CA SER A 6 2.15 1.91 9.57
C SER A 6 3.14 1.08 10.38
N ALA A 7 3.12 -0.26 10.24
CA ALA A 7 4.12 -1.14 10.83
C ALA A 7 5.54 -0.79 10.36
N ASP A 8 5.69 -0.43 9.09
CA ASP A 8 6.98 -0.05 8.49
C ASP A 8 7.55 1.22 9.16
N VAL A 9 6.68 2.16 9.55
CA VAL A 9 7.09 3.38 10.25
C VAL A 9 7.81 3.02 11.56
N PHE A 10 7.28 2.09 12.36
CA PHE A 10 7.92 1.70 13.61
C PHE A 10 9.25 0.96 13.39
N SER A 11 9.35 0.14 12.33
CA SER A 11 10.62 -0.47 11.96
C SER A 11 11.66 0.59 11.64
N TRP A 12 11.28 1.64 10.91
CA TRP A 12 12.16 2.78 10.63
C TRP A 12 12.50 3.59 11.88
N GLU A 13 11.56 3.83 12.81
CA GLU A 13 11.87 4.48 14.09
C GLU A 13 12.93 3.73 14.89
N SER A 14 12.80 2.41 14.97
CA SER A 14 13.77 1.55 15.65
C SER A 14 15.14 1.59 14.97
N LEU A 15 15.18 1.53 13.64
CA LEU A 15 16.43 1.61 12.87
C LEU A 15 17.12 2.96 13.04
N VAL A 16 16.39 4.07 13.03
CA VAL A 16 16.94 5.41 13.25
C VAL A 16 17.60 5.50 14.62
N ARG A 17 16.92 5.04 15.67
CA ARG A 17 17.45 5.07 17.04
C ARG A 17 18.67 4.18 17.20
N LYS A 18 18.63 2.97 16.62
CA LYS A 18 19.76 2.04 16.64
C LYS A 18 20.97 2.61 15.91
N SER A 19 20.75 3.15 14.71
CA SER A 19 21.82 3.78 13.91
C SER A 19 22.47 4.96 14.62
N ALA A 20 21.69 5.77 15.36
CA ALA A 20 22.24 6.87 16.15
C ALA A 20 23.06 6.35 17.34
N ALA A 21 22.57 5.33 18.05
CA ALA A 21 23.27 4.72 19.17
C ALA A 21 24.57 4.00 18.77
N GLU A 22 24.65 3.49 17.54
CA GLU A 22 25.86 2.86 16.97
C GLU A 22 26.83 3.88 16.34
N SER A 23 26.47 5.17 16.29
CA SER A 23 27.32 6.22 15.74
C SER A 23 28.36 6.71 16.75
N GLU A 24 29.53 7.16 16.27
CA GLU A 24 30.57 7.78 17.09
C GLU A 24 30.28 9.26 17.44
N LEU A 25 29.02 9.70 17.28
CA LEU A 25 28.60 11.07 17.57
C LEU A 25 28.42 11.31 19.07
N GLU A 26 28.61 12.56 19.49
CA GLU A 26 28.31 12.98 20.85
C GLU A 26 26.79 12.89 21.15
N PRO A 27 26.37 12.69 22.42
CA PRO A 27 24.96 12.48 22.75
C PRO A 27 24.00 13.55 22.23
N GLU A 28 24.39 14.82 22.27
CA GLU A 28 23.59 15.93 21.74
C GLU A 28 23.45 15.85 20.20
N GLU A 29 24.50 15.41 19.50
CA GLU A 29 24.47 15.20 18.05
C GLU A 29 23.63 14.00 17.66
N GLN A 30 23.69 12.92 18.44
CA GLN A 30 22.82 11.75 18.27
C GLN A 30 21.34 12.16 18.42
N GLU A 31 21.01 12.97 19.42
CA GLU A 31 19.64 13.42 19.65
C GLU A 31 19.15 14.34 18.52
N ARG A 32 20.00 15.26 18.03
CA ARG A 32 19.70 16.08 16.85
C ARG A 32 19.49 15.23 15.59
N LEU A 33 20.31 14.20 15.38
CA LEU A 33 20.17 13.28 14.25
C LEU A 33 18.84 12.52 14.32
N ILE A 34 18.51 11.96 15.49
CA ILE A 34 17.23 11.28 15.71
C ILE A 34 16.07 12.23 15.40
N ALA A 35 16.08 13.44 15.96
CA ALA A 35 15.02 14.42 15.75
C ALA A 35 14.81 14.74 14.26
N SER A 36 15.88 15.00 13.51
CA SER A 36 15.80 15.28 12.07
C SER A 36 15.27 14.08 11.26
N GLN A 37 15.74 12.86 11.54
CA GLN A 37 15.25 11.66 10.84
C GLN A 37 13.79 11.35 11.17
N MET A 38 13.37 11.60 12.41
CA MET A 38 11.97 11.49 12.83
C MET A 38 11.09 12.48 12.05
N GLU A 39 11.55 13.70 11.81
CA GLU A 39 10.79 14.69 11.04
C GLU A 39 10.54 14.24 9.58
N HIS A 40 11.54 13.64 8.94
CA HIS A 40 11.38 13.05 7.61
C HIS A 40 10.42 11.85 7.62
N LEU A 41 10.55 10.97 8.62
CA LEU A 41 9.67 9.81 8.75
C LEU A 41 8.20 10.22 8.97
N LEU A 42 7.97 11.21 9.83
CA LEU A 42 6.64 11.80 10.05
C LEU A 42 6.09 12.45 8.77
N SER A 43 6.94 13.08 7.96
CA SER A 43 6.54 13.64 6.67
C SER A 43 6.11 12.56 5.69
N MET A 44 6.85 11.45 5.60
CA MET A 44 6.46 10.30 4.77
C MET A 44 5.18 9.62 5.27
N ARG A 45 5.00 9.52 6.59
CA ARG A 45 3.78 9.03 7.21
C ARG A 45 2.57 9.87 6.80
N ARG A 46 2.67 11.19 6.94
CA ARG A 46 1.63 12.13 6.47
C ARG A 46 1.36 11.98 4.98
N TYR A 47 2.39 11.85 4.15
CA TYR A 47 2.24 11.68 2.71
C TYR A 47 1.45 10.41 2.36
N ALA A 48 1.74 9.28 3.00
CA ALA A 48 1.09 8.01 2.70
C ALA A 48 -0.40 7.98 3.11
N GLN A 49 -0.79 8.74 4.14
CA GLN A 49 -2.11 8.62 4.75
C GLN A 49 -3.05 9.79 4.46
N ALA A 50 -2.53 10.97 4.15
CA ALA A 50 -3.37 12.15 4.00
C ALA A 50 -4.42 11.95 2.90
N ALA A 51 -5.67 12.32 3.18
CA ALA A 51 -6.74 12.39 2.19
C ALA A 51 -6.61 13.67 1.34
N ARG A 52 -5.40 13.92 0.81
CA ARG A 52 -5.07 15.06 -0.05
C ARG A 52 -4.35 14.58 -1.31
N CYS A 53 -4.40 15.40 -2.36
CA CYS A 53 -3.72 15.09 -3.62
C CYS A 53 -2.23 14.78 -3.38
N ARG A 54 -1.76 13.60 -3.84
CA ARG A 54 -0.36 13.17 -3.70
C ARG A 54 0.61 14.12 -4.39
N HIS A 55 0.26 14.61 -5.58
CA HIS A 55 1.10 15.56 -6.32
C HIS A 55 1.22 16.89 -5.59
N ALA A 56 0.11 17.44 -5.10
CA ALA A 56 0.14 18.66 -4.28
C ALA A 56 1.03 18.48 -3.05
N ALA A 57 0.85 17.36 -2.33
CA ALA A 57 1.66 17.04 -1.15
C ALA A 57 3.16 16.97 -1.43
N LEU A 58 3.57 16.40 -2.57
CA LEU A 58 4.98 16.32 -2.97
C LEU A 58 5.53 17.68 -3.40
N SER A 59 4.80 18.43 -4.24
CA SER A 59 5.22 19.76 -4.67
C SER A 59 5.44 20.68 -3.47
N GLU A 60 4.47 20.73 -2.56
CA GLU A 60 4.53 21.57 -1.35
C GLU A 60 5.66 21.17 -0.42
N TYR A 61 5.93 19.86 -0.28
CA TYR A 61 7.05 19.37 0.53
C TYR A 61 8.40 19.92 0.03
N PHE A 62 8.56 20.08 -1.29
CA PHE A 62 9.75 20.69 -1.89
C PHE A 62 9.64 22.21 -2.09
N GLY A 63 8.68 22.86 -1.44
CA GLY A 63 8.52 24.32 -1.45
C GLY A 63 7.88 24.90 -2.72
N GLN A 64 7.28 24.06 -3.56
CA GLN A 64 6.55 24.50 -4.76
C GLN A 64 5.05 24.60 -4.45
N SER A 65 4.43 25.74 -4.76
CA SER A 65 2.98 25.89 -4.65
C SER A 65 2.25 25.06 -5.72
N TYR A 66 1.15 24.42 -5.33
CA TYR A 66 0.31 23.63 -6.23
C TYR A 66 -1.11 24.22 -6.25
N PRO A 67 -1.44 25.11 -7.21
CA PRO A 67 -2.69 25.87 -7.17
C PRO A 67 -3.93 25.05 -7.57
N ALA A 68 -3.76 23.90 -8.21
CA ALA A 68 -4.87 23.04 -8.61
C ALA A 68 -5.40 22.24 -7.40
N ALA A 69 -6.72 22.20 -7.24
CA ALA A 69 -7.35 21.46 -6.14
C ALA A 69 -7.13 19.93 -6.22
N ALA A 70 -6.93 19.39 -7.43
CA ALA A 70 -6.69 17.97 -7.67
C ALA A 70 -5.83 17.76 -8.91
N CYS A 71 -5.00 16.72 -8.90
CA CYS A 71 -4.18 16.35 -10.06
C CYS A 71 -4.91 15.44 -11.06
N GLY A 72 -6.06 14.88 -10.68
CA GLY A 72 -6.85 13.94 -11.51
C GLY A 72 -6.17 12.60 -11.79
N ALA A 73 -5.01 12.29 -11.19
CA ALA A 73 -4.20 11.14 -11.56
C ALA A 73 -3.63 10.32 -10.38
N CYS A 74 -3.76 10.78 -9.14
CA CYS A 74 -3.33 10.01 -7.95
C CYS A 74 -4.49 9.24 -7.32
N ASP A 75 -4.17 8.23 -6.51
CA ASP A 75 -5.11 7.38 -5.78
C ASP A 75 -6.20 8.18 -5.06
N VAL A 76 -5.82 9.24 -4.33
CA VAL A 76 -6.78 10.11 -3.63
C VAL A 76 -7.71 10.84 -4.61
N CYS A 77 -7.16 11.47 -5.66
CA CYS A 77 -7.95 12.22 -6.64
C CYS A 77 -8.84 11.33 -7.51
N LEU A 78 -8.47 10.06 -7.67
CA LEU A 78 -9.25 9.06 -8.40
C LEU A 78 -10.35 8.42 -7.54
N GLY A 79 -10.48 8.82 -6.27
CA GLY A 79 -11.44 8.22 -5.33
C GLY A 79 -11.06 6.79 -4.98
N GLU A 80 -9.76 6.47 -4.99
CA GLU A 80 -9.25 5.14 -4.65
C GLU A 80 -8.97 4.98 -3.14
N THR A 81 -9.40 5.94 -2.33
CA THR A 81 -9.33 5.91 -0.86
C THR A 81 -10.71 6.21 -0.30
N ASP A 82 -11.34 5.22 0.35
CA ASP A 82 -12.67 5.35 0.94
C ASP A 82 -12.53 5.59 2.45
N SER A 83 -13.24 6.57 3.00
CA SER A 83 -13.31 6.78 4.45
C SER A 83 -14.13 5.65 5.09
N LEU A 84 -13.65 5.14 6.22
CA LEU A 84 -14.37 4.14 7.00
C LEU A 84 -15.66 4.77 7.58
N PRO A 85 -16.84 4.19 7.31
CA PRO A 85 -18.07 4.58 7.99
C PRO A 85 -17.93 4.42 9.51
N ASP A 86 -18.54 5.34 10.28
CA ASP A 86 -18.49 5.33 11.75
C ASP A 86 -17.06 5.28 12.33
N ALA A 87 -16.11 5.95 11.67
CA ALA A 87 -14.71 5.99 12.09
C ALA A 87 -14.52 6.39 13.55
N THR A 88 -15.25 7.40 14.04
CA THR A 88 -15.22 7.82 15.46
C THR A 88 -15.66 6.70 16.39
N VAL A 89 -16.75 6.00 16.09
CA VAL A 89 -17.24 4.88 16.92
C VAL A 89 -16.25 3.72 16.90
N THR A 90 -15.67 3.43 15.73
CA THR A 90 -14.62 2.40 15.60
C THR A 90 -13.39 2.77 16.42
N ALA A 91 -12.96 4.02 16.39
CA ALA A 91 -11.87 4.52 17.23
C ALA A 91 -12.21 4.36 18.72
N GLN A 92 -13.41 4.77 19.16
CA GLN A 92 -13.86 4.60 20.55
C GLN A 92 -13.84 3.14 21.01
N LYS A 93 -14.25 2.18 20.16
CA LYS A 93 -14.13 0.74 20.45
C LYS A 93 -12.68 0.33 20.70
N ILE A 94 -11.76 0.76 19.83
CA ILE A 94 -10.33 0.46 19.94
C ILE A 94 -9.75 1.06 21.24
N LEU A 95 -9.96 2.36 21.45
CA LEU A 95 -9.47 3.09 22.63
C LEU A 95 -10.03 2.48 23.93
N SER A 96 -11.32 2.12 23.94
CA SER A 96 -11.95 1.43 25.07
C SER A 96 -11.31 0.07 25.33
N CYS A 97 -10.94 -0.67 24.29
CA CYS A 97 -10.26 -1.94 24.45
C CYS A 97 -8.86 -1.75 25.05
N VAL A 98 -8.10 -0.77 24.59
CA VAL A 98 -6.78 -0.42 25.16
C VAL A 98 -6.91 -0.12 26.66
N ALA A 99 -7.93 0.65 27.06
CA ALA A 99 -8.25 0.91 28.46
C ALA A 99 -8.57 -0.37 29.24
N ARG A 100 -9.41 -1.25 28.69
CA ARG A 100 -9.89 -2.49 29.34
C ARG A 100 -8.83 -3.56 29.49
N VAL A 101 -7.85 -3.60 28.57
CA VAL A 101 -6.66 -4.44 28.71
C VAL A 101 -5.56 -3.77 29.54
N GLN A 102 -5.87 -2.64 30.18
CA GLN A 102 -5.03 -1.91 31.13
C GLN A 102 -3.71 -1.41 30.53
N GLU A 103 -3.66 -1.12 29.22
CA GLU A 103 -2.47 -0.54 28.57
C GLU A 103 -1.21 -1.44 28.67
N ARG A 104 -1.39 -2.75 28.81
CA ARG A 104 -0.31 -3.74 29.03
C ARG A 104 0.05 -4.57 27.79
N PHE A 105 -0.59 -4.31 26.65
CA PHE A 105 -0.53 -5.19 25.49
C PHE A 105 -0.24 -4.43 24.20
N GLY A 106 0.40 -5.14 23.27
CA GLY A 106 0.66 -4.63 21.93
C GLY A 106 -0.55 -4.70 21.01
N VAL A 107 -0.43 -4.08 19.84
CA VAL A 107 -1.46 -3.94 18.80
C VAL A 107 -2.16 -5.26 18.48
N ARG A 108 -1.39 -6.33 18.27
CA ARG A 108 -1.92 -7.66 17.89
C ARG A 108 -2.93 -8.19 18.91
N HIS A 109 -2.60 -8.16 20.19
CA HIS A 109 -3.47 -8.67 21.27
C HIS A 109 -4.72 -7.83 21.43
N VAL A 110 -4.60 -6.50 21.33
CA VAL A 110 -5.76 -5.58 21.32
C VAL A 110 -6.71 -5.95 20.19
N CYS A 111 -6.18 -6.20 18.99
CA CYS A 111 -6.97 -6.62 17.83
C CYS A 111 -7.60 -8.01 18.00
N GLU A 112 -6.88 -8.97 18.59
CA GLU A 112 -7.41 -10.30 18.90
C GLU A 112 -8.62 -10.21 19.86
N VAL A 113 -8.54 -9.37 20.90
CA VAL A 113 -9.69 -9.12 21.80
C VAL A 113 -10.86 -8.47 21.05
N LEU A 114 -10.62 -7.37 20.33
CA LEU A 114 -11.66 -6.64 19.58
C LEU A 114 -12.38 -7.53 18.56
N ARG A 115 -11.67 -8.48 17.95
CA ARG A 115 -12.23 -9.40 16.96
C ARG A 115 -12.93 -10.61 17.59
N GLY A 116 -12.83 -10.79 18.90
CA GLY A 116 -13.40 -11.94 19.59
C GLY A 116 -12.59 -13.23 19.41
N ALA A 117 -11.28 -13.12 19.13
CA ALA A 117 -10.42 -14.28 18.95
C ALA A 117 -10.13 -14.96 20.29
N LYS A 118 -10.35 -16.28 20.36
CA LYS A 118 -10.10 -17.09 21.55
C LYS A 118 -8.69 -17.70 21.51
N THR A 119 -7.66 -16.86 21.42
CA THR A 119 -6.27 -17.31 21.51
C THR A 119 -5.90 -17.67 22.95
N ASP A 120 -4.88 -18.51 23.14
CA ASP A 120 -4.39 -18.88 24.47
C ASP A 120 -4.03 -17.65 25.33
N ALA A 121 -3.48 -16.60 24.70
CA ALA A 121 -3.16 -15.36 25.39
C ALA A 121 -4.44 -14.64 25.87
N VAL A 122 -5.46 -14.51 25.01
CA VAL A 122 -6.73 -13.87 25.37
C VAL A 122 -7.41 -14.61 26.52
N LEU A 123 -7.50 -15.94 26.46
CA LEU A 123 -8.13 -16.77 27.48
C LEU A 123 -7.36 -16.74 28.81
N ARG A 124 -6.02 -16.83 28.76
CA ARG A 124 -5.16 -16.77 29.95
C ARG A 124 -5.34 -15.46 30.73
N HIS A 125 -5.54 -14.35 30.01
CA HIS A 125 -5.78 -13.05 30.61
C HIS A 125 -7.27 -12.78 30.93
N ARG A 126 -8.17 -13.73 30.63
CA ARG A 126 -9.63 -13.60 30.77
C ARG A 126 -10.21 -12.39 30.03
N HIS A 127 -9.59 -12.06 28.88
CA HIS A 127 -10.03 -10.92 28.07
C HIS A 127 -11.23 -11.25 27.18
N ASP A 128 -11.61 -12.52 27.09
CA ASP A 128 -12.85 -13.00 26.48
C ASP A 128 -14.11 -12.57 27.26
N GLY A 129 -13.96 -12.18 28.53
CA GLY A 129 -15.04 -11.62 29.34
C GLY A 129 -15.17 -10.09 29.30
N LEU A 130 -14.32 -9.39 28.54
CA LEU A 130 -14.37 -7.92 28.46
C LEU A 130 -15.54 -7.45 27.60
N SER A 131 -16.14 -6.31 27.96
CA SER A 131 -17.20 -5.67 27.16
C SER A 131 -16.75 -5.26 25.75
N THR A 132 -15.42 -5.20 25.52
CA THR A 132 -14.82 -4.87 24.23
C THR A 132 -14.52 -6.10 23.37
N PHE A 133 -14.73 -7.30 23.92
CA PHE A 133 -14.50 -8.55 23.20
C PHE A 133 -15.50 -8.69 22.04
N GLY A 134 -14.98 -8.88 20.82
CA GLY A 134 -15.82 -9.08 19.63
C GLY A 134 -16.49 -7.83 19.05
N LEU A 135 -16.23 -6.62 19.57
CA LEU A 135 -16.84 -5.37 19.05
C LEU A 135 -16.50 -5.05 17.58
N LEU A 136 -15.44 -5.68 17.03
CA LEU A 136 -15.00 -5.61 15.63
C LEU A 136 -14.91 -7.00 14.98
N ALA A 137 -15.80 -7.93 15.34
CA ALA A 137 -15.78 -9.31 14.80
C ALA A 137 -15.89 -9.40 13.26
N ALA A 138 -16.49 -8.39 12.61
CA ALA A 138 -16.63 -8.33 11.14
C ALA A 138 -15.32 -8.00 10.41
N VAL A 139 -14.28 -7.57 11.13
CA VAL A 139 -13.01 -7.10 10.57
C VAL A 139 -11.95 -8.20 10.72
N ASP A 140 -11.11 -8.42 9.71
CA ASP A 140 -10.00 -9.37 9.82
C ASP A 140 -8.82 -8.81 10.65
N GLN A 141 -7.84 -9.65 10.98
CA GLN A 141 -6.73 -9.25 11.86
C GLN A 141 -5.97 -8.07 11.28
N ARG A 142 -5.61 -8.17 10.01
CA ARG A 142 -4.78 -7.19 9.31
C ARG A 142 -5.47 -5.84 9.23
N THR A 143 -6.77 -5.84 8.93
CA THR A 143 -7.59 -4.65 8.84
C THR A 143 -7.73 -4.01 10.21
N ALA A 144 -7.96 -4.79 11.28
CA ALA A 144 -8.00 -4.26 12.65
C ALA A 144 -6.66 -3.64 13.08
N GLU A 145 -5.53 -4.31 12.81
CA GLU A 145 -4.19 -3.78 13.09
C GLU A 145 -3.92 -2.49 12.31
N ASN A 146 -4.35 -2.41 11.04
CA ASN A 146 -4.25 -1.19 10.26
C ASN A 146 -5.02 -0.03 10.90
N LEU A 147 -6.25 -0.26 11.38
CA LEU A 147 -7.05 0.76 12.06
C LEU A 147 -6.39 1.23 13.36
N VAL A 148 -5.86 0.32 14.19
CA VAL A 148 -5.10 0.71 15.40
C VAL A 148 -3.90 1.56 15.04
N HIS A 149 -3.19 1.20 13.97
CA HIS A 149 -2.05 1.98 13.55
C HIS A 149 -2.39 3.35 12.97
N GLN A 150 -3.51 3.49 12.25
CA GLN A 150 -3.99 4.82 11.85
C GLN A 150 -4.23 5.73 13.07
N LEU A 151 -4.69 5.18 14.20
CA LEU A 151 -4.84 5.94 15.45
C LEU A 151 -3.50 6.31 16.08
N LEU A 152 -2.50 5.42 16.03
CA LEU A 152 -1.13 5.73 16.45
C LEU A 152 -0.54 6.86 15.60
N ASP A 153 -0.77 6.82 14.30
CA ASP A 153 -0.23 7.82 13.36
C ASP A 153 -0.92 9.18 13.48
N GLN A 154 -2.19 9.20 13.90
CA GLN A 154 -2.93 10.40 14.30
C GLN A 154 -2.61 10.87 15.73
N GLU A 155 -1.70 10.19 16.43
CA GLU A 155 -1.33 10.46 17.83
C GLU A 155 -2.53 10.38 18.79
N LEU A 156 -3.57 9.62 18.42
CA LEU A 156 -4.72 9.30 19.26
C LEU A 156 -4.44 8.09 20.16
N LEU A 157 -3.36 7.37 19.89
CA LEU A 157 -2.75 6.35 20.73
C LEU A 157 -1.25 6.64 20.83
N ALA A 158 -0.62 6.11 21.87
CA ALA A 158 0.84 6.11 22.00
C ALA A 158 1.36 4.67 22.15
N ARG A 159 2.68 4.52 22.05
CA ARG A 159 3.38 3.27 22.40
C ARG A 159 4.57 3.57 23.30
N THR A 160 4.85 2.62 24.19
CA THR A 160 6.10 2.65 24.98
C THR A 160 7.30 2.33 24.09
N ALA A 161 8.49 2.76 24.49
CA ALA A 161 9.74 2.33 23.86
C ALA A 161 10.11 0.88 24.26
N GLY A 162 11.05 0.28 23.53
CA GLY A 162 11.65 -1.03 23.83
C GLY A 162 11.14 -2.20 22.99
N ASP A 163 11.69 -3.40 23.24
CA ASP A 163 11.50 -4.61 22.41
C ASP A 163 10.07 -5.16 22.42
N ARG A 164 9.28 -4.81 23.45
CA ARG A 164 7.87 -5.21 23.56
C ARG A 164 6.98 -3.98 23.77
N PRO A 165 6.77 -3.17 22.72
CA PRO A 165 6.06 -1.91 22.86
C PRO A 165 4.56 -2.15 23.05
N VAL A 166 4.03 -1.67 24.17
CA VAL A 166 2.59 -1.73 24.50
C VAL A 166 1.89 -0.48 24.00
N VAL A 167 0.59 -0.61 23.72
CA VAL A 167 -0.25 0.51 23.26
C VAL A 167 -0.88 1.18 24.48
N THR A 168 -0.75 2.50 24.57
CA THR A 168 -1.21 3.32 25.69
C THR A 168 -2.14 4.43 25.21
N LEU A 169 -2.97 4.92 26.12
CA LEU A 169 -3.81 6.09 25.91
C LEU A 169 -3.03 7.38 26.17
N ASN A 170 -3.54 8.49 25.67
CA ASN A 170 -3.06 9.84 25.91
C ASN A 170 -4.24 10.81 26.03
N GLU A 171 -3.97 12.10 26.21
CA GLU A 171 -5.01 13.13 26.37
C GLU A 171 -6.00 13.16 25.18
N ARG A 172 -5.50 13.00 23.95
CA ARG A 172 -6.32 12.98 22.73
C ARG A 172 -7.18 11.72 22.64
N SER A 173 -6.72 10.59 23.18
CA SER A 173 -7.56 9.39 23.31
C SER A 173 -8.83 9.69 24.12
N TRP A 174 -8.69 10.46 25.19
CA TRP A 174 -9.82 10.80 26.07
C TRP A 174 -10.79 11.79 25.43
N GLU A 175 -10.32 12.70 24.57
CA GLU A 175 -11.20 13.57 23.77
C GLU A 175 -12.14 12.74 22.88
N VAL A 176 -11.60 11.72 22.20
CA VAL A 176 -12.39 10.82 21.34
C VAL A 176 -13.37 9.99 22.16
N LEU A 177 -12.91 9.44 23.30
CA LEU A 177 -13.77 8.66 24.21
C LEU A 177 -14.91 9.48 24.81
N ARG A 178 -14.72 10.78 25.06
CA ARG A 178 -15.77 11.72 25.51
C ARG A 178 -16.66 12.22 24.38
N GLY A 179 -16.33 11.91 23.12
CA GLY A 179 -17.06 12.40 21.95
C GLY A 179 -16.80 13.88 21.62
N THR A 180 -15.73 14.47 22.16
CA THR A 180 -15.36 15.88 21.89
C THR A 180 -14.43 16.03 20.68
N ARG A 181 -14.02 14.91 20.06
CA ARG A 181 -13.17 14.88 18.86
C ARG A 181 -13.65 13.82 17.89
N GLU A 182 -13.84 14.21 16.64
CA GLU A 182 -14.09 13.30 15.54
C GLU A 182 -12.80 12.65 15.05
N VAL A 183 -12.92 11.42 14.54
CA VAL A 183 -11.80 10.66 13.98
C VAL A 183 -12.14 10.29 12.55
N VAL A 184 -11.18 10.49 11.65
CA VAL A 184 -11.25 9.98 10.28
C VAL A 184 -10.35 8.75 10.19
N LEU A 185 -10.92 7.64 9.72
CA LEU A 185 -10.18 6.42 9.39
C LEU A 185 -10.43 6.13 7.92
N VAL A 186 -9.46 5.51 7.25
CA VAL A 186 -9.56 5.05 5.87
C VAL A 186 -9.84 3.55 5.89
N GLU A 187 -10.75 3.08 5.04
CA GLU A 187 -10.97 1.65 4.86
C GLU A 187 -9.69 0.99 4.34
N PRO A 188 -9.13 0.02 5.07
CA PRO A 188 -8.02 -0.76 4.56
C PRO A 188 -8.60 -1.60 3.43
N ARG A 189 -8.25 -1.29 2.17
CA ARG A 189 -8.67 -2.10 1.03
C ARG A 189 -8.09 -3.50 1.21
N ALA A 190 -8.91 -4.43 1.71
CA ALA A 190 -8.66 -5.85 1.59
C ALA A 190 -8.44 -6.08 0.10
N GLY A 191 -7.25 -6.59 -0.26
CA GLY A 191 -6.82 -6.73 -1.65
C GLY A 191 -7.73 -7.66 -2.44
N LYS A 192 -8.89 -7.18 -2.88
CA LYS A 192 -9.37 -7.44 -4.20
C LYS A 192 -8.70 -6.39 -5.05
N ALA A 193 -7.69 -6.80 -5.81
CA ALA A 193 -7.25 -6.02 -6.95
C ALA A 193 -8.50 -5.76 -7.80
N LYS A 194 -9.15 -4.62 -7.60
CA LYS A 194 -10.02 -4.07 -8.63
C LYS A 194 -9.07 -3.83 -9.78
N ALA A 195 -9.24 -4.61 -10.85
CA ALA A 195 -8.59 -4.34 -12.12
C ALA A 195 -8.71 -2.82 -12.34
N SER A 196 -7.58 -2.13 -12.37
CA SER A 196 -7.55 -0.69 -12.57
C SER A 196 -8.39 -0.39 -13.80
N LYS A 197 -9.25 0.63 -13.77
CA LYS A 197 -10.05 1.08 -14.93
C LYS A 197 -9.20 1.38 -16.18
N ALA A 198 -7.87 1.48 -16.04
CA ALA A 198 -6.93 1.49 -17.15
C ALA A 198 -6.90 0.19 -17.99
N ASP A 199 -7.47 -0.90 -17.49
CA ASP A 199 -7.55 -2.19 -18.17
C ASP A 199 -8.89 -2.44 -18.87
N THR A 200 -9.87 -1.54 -18.78
CA THR A 200 -11.14 -1.69 -19.51
C THR A 200 -11.15 -0.98 -20.87
N ASP A 201 -10.36 0.08 -21.04
CA ASP A 201 -10.34 0.88 -22.29
C ASP A 201 -9.41 0.32 -23.38
N ASP A 202 -8.43 -0.53 -23.04
CA ASP A 202 -7.38 -0.96 -23.97
C ASP A 202 -7.64 -2.34 -24.63
N TRP A 203 -8.88 -2.85 -24.59
CA TRP A 203 -9.24 -4.14 -25.22
C TRP A 203 -10.12 -4.02 -26.47
N GLN A 204 -10.60 -2.82 -26.80
CA GLN A 204 -11.40 -2.63 -28.02
C GLN A 204 -10.53 -2.94 -29.25
N GLY A 205 -11.06 -3.81 -30.13
CA GLY A 205 -10.37 -4.27 -31.34
C GLY A 205 -9.20 -5.24 -31.10
N VAL A 206 -8.89 -5.62 -29.85
CA VAL A 206 -7.81 -6.57 -29.56
C VAL A 206 -8.29 -8.00 -29.75
N ASP A 207 -7.61 -8.76 -30.61
CA ASP A 207 -7.78 -10.20 -30.68
C ASP A 207 -7.23 -10.88 -29.41
N ARG A 208 -8.13 -11.42 -28.59
CA ARG A 208 -7.78 -12.06 -27.32
C ARG A 208 -7.02 -13.37 -27.50
N ASP A 209 -7.28 -14.11 -28.57
CA ASP A 209 -6.62 -15.39 -28.83
C ASP A 209 -5.20 -15.15 -29.33
N LEU A 210 -5.00 -14.18 -30.21
CA LEU A 210 -3.67 -13.74 -30.63
C LEU A 210 -2.89 -13.13 -29.46
N PHE A 211 -3.53 -12.35 -28.61
CA PHE A 211 -2.90 -11.81 -27.40
C PHE A 211 -2.37 -12.92 -26.47
N GLU A 212 -3.16 -13.97 -26.21
CA GLU A 212 -2.71 -15.09 -25.38
C GLU A 212 -1.60 -15.92 -26.06
N GLN A 213 -1.62 -16.06 -27.39
CA GLN A 213 -0.50 -16.65 -28.14
C GLN A 213 0.79 -15.84 -27.97
N LEU A 214 0.72 -14.51 -28.12
CA LEU A 214 1.84 -13.60 -27.89
C LEU A 214 2.33 -13.64 -26.44
N ARG A 215 1.43 -13.80 -25.47
CA ARG A 215 1.78 -13.92 -24.04
C ARG A 215 2.55 -15.21 -23.75
N ARG A 216 2.13 -16.34 -24.34
CA ARG A 216 2.83 -17.63 -24.25
C ARG A 216 4.20 -17.56 -24.92
N TRP A 217 4.27 -16.99 -26.12
CA TRP A 217 5.53 -16.75 -26.82
C TRP A 217 6.50 -15.92 -25.97
N ARG A 218 6.03 -14.79 -25.42
CA ARG A 218 6.85 -13.91 -24.58
C ARG A 218 7.42 -14.63 -23.36
N ARG A 219 6.60 -15.48 -22.71
CA ARG A 219 7.04 -16.27 -21.56
C ARG A 219 8.16 -17.24 -21.95
N ARG A 220 8.00 -17.97 -23.06
CA ARG A 220 9.01 -18.90 -23.59
C ARG A 220 10.35 -18.20 -23.86
N ILE A 221 10.31 -17.03 -24.51
CA ILE A 221 11.53 -16.26 -24.82
C ILE A 221 12.20 -15.71 -23.56
N ALA A 222 11.41 -15.22 -22.60
CA ALA A 222 11.92 -14.72 -21.33
C ALA A 222 12.62 -15.80 -20.51
N GLU A 223 12.01 -16.99 -20.45
CA GLU A 223 12.57 -18.17 -19.79
C GLU A 223 13.89 -18.60 -20.44
N ALA A 224 13.92 -18.72 -21.78
CA ALA A 224 15.13 -19.06 -22.52
C ALA A 224 16.28 -18.03 -22.33
N ARG A 225 15.94 -16.75 -22.10
CA ARG A 225 16.92 -15.68 -21.88
C ARG A 225 17.22 -15.40 -20.40
N GLY A 226 16.57 -16.11 -19.46
CA GLY A 226 16.71 -15.88 -18.02
C GLY A 226 16.33 -14.47 -17.57
N LYS A 227 15.36 -13.83 -18.26
CA LYS A 227 14.95 -12.44 -18.00
C LYS A 227 13.46 -12.33 -17.69
N PRO A 228 13.01 -11.33 -16.93
CA PRO A 228 11.58 -11.10 -16.72
C PRO A 228 10.81 -10.89 -18.04
N ALA A 229 9.59 -11.44 -18.13
CA ALA A 229 8.77 -11.43 -19.35
C ALA A 229 8.51 -10.01 -19.92
N TRP A 230 8.24 -9.03 -19.06
CA TRP A 230 7.99 -7.66 -19.45
C TRP A 230 9.19 -6.98 -20.14
N THR A 231 10.42 -7.49 -19.92
CA THR A 231 11.64 -6.98 -20.55
C THR A 231 11.72 -7.34 -22.04
N ILE A 232 11.06 -8.44 -22.45
CA ILE A 232 10.95 -8.84 -23.86
C ILE A 232 10.01 -7.84 -24.58
N LEU A 233 8.75 -7.80 -24.16
CA LEU A 233 7.69 -6.91 -24.66
C LEU A 233 6.69 -6.64 -23.53
N ASP A 234 6.22 -5.39 -23.40
CA ASP A 234 5.15 -5.05 -22.43
C ASP A 234 3.77 -5.46 -22.96
N ASP A 235 2.77 -5.53 -22.07
CA ASP A 235 1.39 -5.93 -22.44
C ASP A 235 0.76 -4.95 -23.43
N LYS A 236 1.15 -3.68 -23.42
CA LYS A 236 0.64 -2.66 -24.34
C LYS A 236 1.09 -2.93 -25.78
N ALA A 237 2.34 -3.34 -25.97
CA ALA A 237 2.86 -3.75 -27.26
C ALA A 237 2.17 -5.02 -27.75
N LEU A 238 1.95 -6.02 -26.88
CA LEU A 238 1.22 -7.23 -27.24
C LEU A 238 -0.22 -6.93 -27.67
N ARG A 239 -0.94 -6.07 -26.93
CA ARG A 239 -2.29 -5.61 -27.29
C ARG A 239 -2.31 -4.84 -28.61
N THR A 240 -1.30 -4.01 -28.85
CA THR A 240 -1.18 -3.26 -30.12
C THR A 240 -0.98 -4.23 -31.30
N ILE A 241 -0.09 -5.22 -31.18
CA ILE A 241 0.12 -6.23 -32.23
C ILE A 241 -1.15 -7.05 -32.46
N ALA A 242 -1.81 -7.48 -31.39
CA ALA A 242 -3.05 -8.25 -31.47
C ALA A 242 -4.24 -7.45 -32.05
N ARG A 243 -4.22 -6.12 -31.93
CA ARG A 243 -5.20 -5.21 -32.53
C ARG A 243 -4.91 -4.94 -34.00
N GLU A 244 -3.67 -4.56 -34.31
CA GLU A 244 -3.27 -4.08 -35.64
C GLU A 244 -2.95 -5.21 -36.63
N ARG A 245 -2.69 -6.44 -36.13
CA ARG A 245 -2.33 -7.63 -36.93
C ARG A 245 -1.32 -7.34 -38.05
N PRO A 246 -0.11 -6.83 -37.71
CA PRO A 246 0.89 -6.45 -38.69
C PRO A 246 1.32 -7.63 -39.55
N ASP A 247 1.39 -7.42 -40.87
CA ASP A 247 1.72 -8.41 -41.89
C ASP A 247 3.14 -8.28 -42.45
N SER A 248 3.87 -7.24 -42.02
CA SER A 248 5.17 -6.88 -42.54
C SER A 248 6.06 -6.25 -41.47
N PRO A 249 7.40 -6.31 -41.61
CA PRO A 249 8.32 -5.64 -40.69
C PRO A 249 8.04 -4.14 -40.53
N ALA A 250 7.64 -3.47 -41.61
CA ALA A 250 7.28 -2.05 -41.60
C ALA A 250 5.99 -1.79 -40.80
N ALA A 251 4.99 -2.68 -40.90
CA ALA A 251 3.77 -2.59 -40.08
C ALA A 251 4.07 -2.88 -38.60
N LEU A 252 4.95 -3.83 -38.32
CA LEU A 252 5.35 -4.17 -36.95
C LEU A 252 6.10 -3.00 -36.29
N LEU A 253 6.95 -2.27 -37.03
CA LEU A 253 7.64 -1.07 -36.52
C LEU A 253 6.71 0.10 -36.18
N ARG A 254 5.53 0.16 -36.83
CA ARG A 254 4.48 1.16 -36.51
C ARG A 254 3.73 0.82 -35.22
N CYS A 255 3.84 -0.42 -34.72
CA CYS A 255 3.21 -0.82 -33.47
C CYS A 255 3.94 -0.18 -32.29
N LYS A 256 3.19 0.56 -31.46
CA LYS A 256 3.71 1.21 -30.25
C LYS A 256 4.36 0.18 -29.32
N GLY A 257 5.64 0.37 -29.03
CA GLY A 257 6.45 -0.55 -28.22
C GLY A 257 7.37 -1.48 -29.02
N ILE A 258 7.34 -1.42 -30.35
CA ILE A 258 8.31 -2.06 -31.24
C ILE A 258 9.29 -1.02 -31.78
N GLY A 259 10.55 -1.11 -31.36
CA GLY A 259 11.65 -0.35 -31.95
C GLY A 259 12.52 -1.25 -32.82
N GLU A 260 13.46 -0.67 -33.56
CA GLU A 260 14.35 -1.37 -34.50
C GLU A 260 15.05 -2.58 -33.88
N LYS A 261 15.53 -2.46 -32.65
CA LYS A 261 16.17 -3.58 -31.93
C LYS A 261 15.21 -4.76 -31.68
N ARG A 262 13.96 -4.48 -31.25
CA ARG A 262 12.95 -5.52 -31.02
C ARG A 262 12.47 -6.13 -32.33
N LEU A 263 12.41 -5.33 -33.39
CA LEU A 263 12.12 -5.80 -34.74
C LEU A 263 13.21 -6.74 -35.25
N ALA A 264 14.49 -6.39 -35.06
CA ALA A 264 15.62 -7.23 -35.41
C ALA A 264 15.64 -8.54 -34.59
N ASP A 265 15.40 -8.44 -33.28
CA ASP A 265 15.49 -9.59 -32.37
C ASP A 265 14.29 -10.56 -32.49
N PHE A 266 13.09 -10.07 -32.80
CA PHE A 266 11.84 -10.83 -32.66
C PHE A 266 10.87 -10.70 -33.84
N GLY A 267 11.18 -9.88 -34.85
CA GLY A 267 10.23 -9.52 -35.90
C GLY A 267 9.70 -10.72 -36.69
N ALA A 268 10.57 -11.67 -37.03
CA ALA A 268 10.19 -12.87 -37.76
C ALA A 268 9.21 -13.75 -36.95
N GLU A 269 9.52 -14.04 -35.69
CA GLU A 269 8.66 -14.86 -34.82
C GLU A 269 7.29 -14.19 -34.58
N LEU A 270 7.27 -12.86 -34.40
CA LEU A 270 6.03 -12.12 -34.21
C LEU A 270 5.14 -12.14 -35.46
N LEU A 271 5.72 -11.98 -36.66
CA LEU A 271 4.97 -12.04 -37.92
C LEU A 271 4.44 -13.46 -38.21
N ASN A 272 5.18 -14.50 -37.82
CA ASN A 272 4.71 -15.88 -37.91
C ASN A 272 3.49 -16.14 -37.00
N LEU A 273 3.54 -15.64 -35.76
CA LEU A 273 2.40 -15.72 -34.83
C LEU A 273 1.17 -14.97 -35.33
N VAL A 274 1.35 -13.77 -35.89
CA VAL A 274 0.23 -12.97 -36.43
C VAL A 274 -0.38 -13.63 -37.67
N SER A 275 0.44 -14.25 -38.52
CA SER A 275 -0.02 -14.95 -39.72
C SER A 275 -0.60 -16.35 -39.45
N GLY A 276 -0.61 -16.82 -38.20
CA GLY A 276 -1.12 -18.14 -37.82
C GLY A 276 -0.26 -19.30 -38.30
N LYS A 277 0.97 -19.04 -38.75
CA LYS A 277 1.96 -20.08 -39.08
C LYS A 277 2.65 -20.49 -37.78
N ALA A 278 2.02 -21.39 -37.04
CA ALA A 278 2.63 -22.00 -35.86
C ALA A 278 3.78 -22.94 -36.30
N ASP A 279 4.95 -22.78 -35.69
CA ASP A 279 6.07 -23.72 -35.80
C ASP A 279 5.60 -25.13 -35.34
N THR A 280 5.66 -26.10 -36.25
CA THR A 280 5.82 -27.53 -35.93
C THR A 280 7.18 -27.79 -35.31
#